data_AF-A0A5C8RZ18-F1
#
_entry.id   AF-A0A5C8RZ18-F1
#
_cell.length_a   1.000
_cell.length_b   1.000
_cell.length_c   1.000
_cell.angle_alpha   90.00
_cell.angle_beta   90.00
_cell.angle_gamma   90.00
#
_symmetry.space_group_name_H-M   'P 1'
#
loop_
_entity.id
_entity.type
_entity.pdbx_description
1 polymer ?
#
loop_
_entity_poly.entity_id
_entity_poly.type
_entity_poly.pdbx_seq_one_letter_code
_entity_poly.pdbx_strand_id
1 'polypeptide(L)'
;MRLRDLTPAERRAVEERREAVRAALAGVDPAWRPDAAAIDGAPFLDDWSVKLYPGTDRPCLEGLCWHHPIHGSTILKTSIIVQQGPGYVIVESGRVYLLGTPSPAPK
;
A
#
# COMPACT_ATOMS: atom_id res chain seq x y z
N MET A 1 1.33 -8.76 -18.03
CA MET A 1 2.60 -8.08 -17.66
C MET A 1 3.39 -8.99 -16.74
N ARG A 2 4.71 -9.17 -16.93
CA ARG A 2 5.56 -10.05 -16.09
C ARG A 2 6.26 -9.24 -14.99
N LEU A 3 6.34 -9.81 -13.79
CA LEU A 3 7.11 -9.27 -12.66
C LEU A 3 8.62 -9.32 -12.99
N ARG A 4 9.33 -8.23 -12.73
CA ARG A 4 10.81 -8.14 -12.82
C ARG A 4 11.41 -7.75 -11.47
N ASP A 5 12.69 -8.05 -11.29
CA ASP A 5 13.44 -7.64 -10.11
C ASP A 5 13.63 -6.11 -10.04
N LEU A 6 13.67 -5.61 -8.81
CA LEU A 6 13.98 -4.21 -8.51
C LEU A 6 15.46 -3.93 -8.69
N THR A 7 15.75 -2.87 -9.43
CA THR A 7 17.08 -2.29 -9.57
C THR A 7 17.56 -1.65 -8.25
N PRO A 8 18.86 -1.40 -8.08
CA PRO A 8 19.38 -0.74 -6.88
C PRO A 8 18.77 0.65 -6.61
N ALA A 9 18.46 1.41 -7.67
CA ALA A 9 17.81 2.72 -7.55
C ALA A 9 16.36 2.61 -7.03
N GLU A 10 15.62 1.62 -7.54
CA GLU A 10 14.25 1.35 -7.09
C GLU A 10 14.23 0.89 -5.62
N ARG A 11 15.23 0.11 -5.18
CA ARG A 11 15.37 -0.28 -3.76
C ARG A 11 15.60 0.94 -2.86
N ARG A 12 16.44 1.88 -3.30
CA ARG A 12 16.71 3.11 -2.53
C ARG A 12 15.46 3.98 -2.40
N ALA A 13 14.70 4.12 -3.48
CA ALA A 13 13.43 4.84 -3.48
C ALA A 13 12.39 4.20 -2.53
N VAL A 14 12.39 2.87 -2.41
CA VAL A 14 11.54 2.14 -1.45
C VAL A 14 11.95 2.46 0.00
N GLU A 15 13.25 2.47 0.31
CA GLU A 15 13.73 2.81 1.65
C GLU A 15 13.42 4.27 2.03
N GLU A 16 13.59 5.22 1.10
CA GLU A 16 13.22 6.62 1.32
C GLU A 16 11.71 6.76 1.57
N ARG A 17 10.89 5.99 0.84
CA ARG A 17 9.44 5.95 1.07
C ARG A 17 9.11 5.39 2.44
N ARG A 18 9.78 4.33 2.90
CA ARG A 18 9.59 3.73 4.23
C ARG A 18 9.87 4.73 5.35
N GLU A 19 10.94 5.51 5.24
CA GLU A 19 11.29 6.55 6.21
C GLU A 19 10.20 7.63 6.27
N ALA A 20 9.72 8.10 5.11
CA ALA A 20 8.65 9.09 5.03
C ALA A 20 7.32 8.58 5.63
N VAL A 21 7.00 7.30 5.42
CA VAL A 21 5.82 6.64 6.00
C VAL A 21 5.95 6.54 7.52
N ARG A 22 7.11 6.14 8.04
CA ARG A 22 7.39 6.09 9.49
C ARG A 22 7.20 7.47 10.14
N ALA A 23 7.71 8.53 9.50
CA ALA A 23 7.55 9.89 9.97
C ALA A 23 6.09 10.37 9.91
N ALA A 24 5.35 10.06 8.85
CA ALA A 24 3.95 10.46 8.71
C ALA A 24 3.04 9.74 9.71
N LEU A 25 3.35 8.48 10.03
CA LEU A 25 2.63 7.74 11.04
C LEU A 25 2.84 8.32 12.44
N ALA A 26 3.92 9.08 12.71
CA ALA A 26 4.22 9.76 13.98
C ALA A 26 3.10 10.68 14.55
N GLY A 27 2.18 11.15 13.71
CA GLY A 27 1.12 12.09 14.11
C GLY A 27 -0.30 11.52 14.18
N VAL A 28 -0.49 10.24 13.89
CA VAL A 28 -1.81 9.59 13.79
C VAL A 28 -2.26 9.08 15.17
N ASP A 29 -3.56 9.06 15.42
CA ASP A 29 -4.21 8.44 16.58
C ASP A 29 -3.55 7.10 16.96
N PRO A 30 -3.06 6.92 18.21
CA PRO A 30 -2.36 5.73 18.65
C PRO A 30 -3.19 4.44 18.61
N ALA A 31 -4.53 4.53 18.49
CA ALA A 31 -5.36 3.35 18.28
C ALA A 31 -5.18 2.71 16.88
N TRP A 32 -4.68 3.47 15.90
CA TRP A 32 -4.58 3.05 14.49
C TRP A 32 -3.20 3.24 13.85
N ARG A 33 -2.18 3.62 14.63
CA ARG A 33 -0.79 3.63 14.16
C ARG A 33 -0.27 2.20 13.99
N PRO A 34 0.13 1.79 12.78
CA PRO A 34 0.89 0.57 12.62
C PRO A 34 2.24 0.71 13.33
N ASP A 35 2.64 -0.33 14.05
CA ASP A 35 3.99 -0.41 14.62
C ASP A 35 5.05 -0.58 13.52
N ALA A 36 6.32 -0.42 13.89
CA ALA A 36 7.44 -0.53 12.94
C ALA A 36 7.48 -1.90 12.24
N ALA A 37 7.10 -2.97 12.93
CA ALA A 37 7.08 -4.32 12.37
C ALA A 37 6.00 -4.47 11.28
N ALA A 38 4.83 -3.84 11.48
CA ALA A 38 3.75 -3.82 10.50
C ALA A 38 4.14 -3.08 9.22
N ILE A 39 5.01 -2.06 9.32
CA ILE A 39 5.56 -1.34 8.15
C ILE A 39 6.61 -2.17 7.42
N ASP A 40 7.51 -2.83 8.15
CA ASP A 40 8.57 -3.64 7.53
C ASP A 40 8.01 -4.86 6.78
N GLY A 41 6.94 -5.45 7.30
CA GLY A 41 6.20 -6.55 6.66
C GLY A 41 5.09 -6.12 5.70
N ALA A 42 4.89 -4.82 5.48
CA ALA A 42 3.78 -4.33 4.65
C ALA A 42 4.00 -4.68 3.17
N PRO A 43 2.99 -5.26 2.49
CA PRO A 43 3.04 -5.44 1.05
C PRO A 43 3.16 -4.10 0.32
N PHE A 44 3.88 -4.11 -0.80
CA PHE A 44 4.00 -2.94 -1.67
C PHE A 44 2.93 -3.00 -2.76
N LEU A 45 2.22 -1.90 -2.98
CA LEU A 45 1.16 -1.75 -3.97
C LEU A 45 1.55 -0.65 -4.96
N ASP A 46 1.81 -1.01 -6.21
CA ASP A 46 2.16 -0.09 -7.31
C ASP A 46 1.10 -0.16 -8.42
N ASP A 47 1.15 0.80 -9.35
CA ASP A 47 0.18 0.93 -10.44
C ASP A 47 -1.25 0.72 -9.92
N TRP A 48 -1.60 1.49 -8.88
CA TRP A 48 -2.84 1.31 -8.15
C TRP A 48 -3.86 2.38 -8.49
N SER A 49 -5.14 1.99 -8.47
CA SER A 49 -6.26 2.90 -8.66
C SER A 49 -7.28 2.76 -7.54
N VAL A 50 -7.97 3.86 -7.21
CA VAL A 50 -9.09 3.83 -6.28
C VAL A 50 -10.30 3.24 -7.00
N LYS A 51 -10.93 2.23 -6.37
CA LYS A 51 -12.15 1.57 -6.82
C LYS A 51 -13.16 1.55 -5.68
N LEU A 52 -14.40 1.17 -5.98
CA LEU A 52 -15.39 0.84 -4.95
C LEU A 52 -15.26 -0.63 -4.57
N TYR A 53 -15.34 -0.91 -3.27
CA TYR A 53 -15.30 -2.27 -2.77
C TYR A 53 -16.62 -2.99 -3.14
N PRO A 54 -16.57 -4.23 -3.66
CA PRO A 54 -17.76 -4.91 -4.19
C PRO A 54 -18.94 -4.90 -3.22
N GLY A 55 -20.12 -4.49 -3.71
CA GLY A 55 -21.34 -4.43 -2.91
C GLY A 55 -21.42 -3.25 -1.93
N THR A 56 -20.51 -2.26 -2.03
CA THR A 56 -20.51 -1.07 -1.18
C THR A 56 -20.09 0.18 -1.98
N ASP A 57 -20.38 1.36 -1.43
CA ASP A 57 -19.87 2.65 -1.94
C ASP A 57 -18.56 3.08 -1.25
N ARG A 58 -17.90 2.16 -0.54
CA ARG A 58 -16.68 2.46 0.22
C ARG A 58 -15.44 2.26 -0.66
N PRO A 59 -14.42 3.14 -0.58
CA PRO A 59 -13.24 3.06 -1.43
C PRO A 59 -12.33 1.89 -1.05
N CYS A 60 -11.72 1.24 -2.04
CA CYS A 60 -10.65 0.27 -1.94
C CYS A 60 -9.57 0.57 -3.00
N LEU A 61 -8.41 -0.07 -2.91
CA LEU A 61 -7.39 0.00 -3.97
C LEU A 61 -7.37 -1.28 -4.79
N GLU A 62 -7.13 -1.14 -6.08
CA GLU A 62 -6.82 -2.25 -6.98
C GLU A 62 -5.51 -1.93 -7.70
N GLY A 63 -4.54 -2.84 -7.66
CA GLY A 63 -3.22 -2.60 -8.23
C GLY A 63 -2.30 -3.83 -8.19
N LEU A 64 -1.05 -3.62 -8.61
CA LEU A 64 0.00 -4.63 -8.54
C LEU A 64 0.50 -4.71 -7.10
N CYS A 65 0.43 -5.88 -6.48
CA CYS A 65 0.88 -6.11 -5.12
C CYS A 65 2.10 -7.03 -5.11
N TRP A 66 3.13 -6.66 -4.35
CA TRP A 66 4.31 -7.47 -4.07
C TRP A 66 4.32 -7.91 -2.62
N HIS A 67 4.82 -9.13 -2.39
CA HIS A 67 5.03 -9.69 -1.04
C HIS A 67 3.75 -9.73 -0.19
N HIS A 68 2.58 -9.96 -0.79
CA HIS A 68 1.37 -10.20 0.02
C HIS A 68 1.56 -11.49 0.84
N PRO A 69 1.38 -11.47 2.17
CA PRO A 69 1.73 -12.62 3.02
C PRO A 69 0.85 -13.85 2.77
N ILE A 70 -0.34 -13.65 2.18
CA ILE A 70 -1.28 -14.75 1.88
C ILE A 70 -1.29 -15.08 0.38
N HIS A 71 -1.14 -14.07 -0.49
CA HIS A 71 -1.40 -14.22 -1.93
C HIS A 71 -0.12 -14.15 -2.78
N GLY A 72 1.04 -13.93 -2.15
CA GLY A 72 2.29 -13.68 -2.86
C GLY A 72 2.24 -12.38 -3.66
N SER A 73 3.04 -12.30 -4.73
CA SER A 73 3.02 -11.17 -5.65
C SER A 73 1.96 -11.38 -6.73
N THR A 74 0.95 -10.52 -6.79
CA THR A 74 -0.21 -10.66 -7.68
C THR A 74 -0.92 -9.31 -7.91
N ILE A 75 -1.86 -9.26 -8.85
CA ILE A 75 -2.85 -8.17 -8.91
C ILE A 75 -3.87 -8.42 -7.79
N LEU A 76 -4.10 -7.39 -6.98
CA LEU A 76 -4.92 -7.47 -5.78
C LEU A 76 -5.92 -6.31 -5.75
N LYS A 77 -7.13 -6.62 -5.31
CA LYS A 77 -8.07 -5.63 -4.76
C LYS A 77 -8.03 -5.70 -3.25
N THR A 78 -7.71 -4.59 -2.59
CA THR A 78 -7.61 -4.51 -1.13
C THR A 78 -9.01 -4.52 -0.50
N SER A 79 -9.05 -4.72 0.82
CA SER A 79 -10.22 -4.35 1.62
C SER A 79 -10.44 -2.83 1.61
N ILE A 80 -11.55 -2.40 2.20
CA ILE A 80 -11.93 -1.00 2.30
C ILE A 80 -10.86 -0.18 3.01
N ILE A 81 -10.56 0.99 2.45
CA ILE A 81 -9.63 1.96 3.03
C ILE A 81 -10.26 2.53 4.28
N VAL A 82 -9.59 2.35 5.41
CA VAL A 82 -9.96 3.00 6.69
C VAL A 82 -9.15 4.27 6.88
N GLN A 83 -7.88 4.24 6.46
CA GLN A 83 -6.99 5.38 6.56
C GLN A 83 -6.02 5.41 5.40
N GLN A 84 -5.72 6.60 4.89
CA GLN A 84 -4.69 6.82 3.89
C GLN A 84 -3.74 7.90 4.36
N GLY A 85 -2.45 7.70 4.15
CA GLY A 85 -1.43 8.70 4.43
C GLY A 85 -0.37 8.78 3.32
N PRO A 86 0.65 9.62 3.50
CA PRO A 86 1.72 9.78 2.52
C PRO A 86 2.45 8.45 2.26
N GLY A 87 2.16 7.82 1.12
CA GLY A 87 2.83 6.58 0.70
C GLY A 87 2.35 5.31 1.39
N TYR A 88 1.21 5.33 2.09
CA TYR A 88 0.63 4.12 2.67
C TYR A 88 -0.90 4.19 2.74
N VAL A 89 -1.51 3.02 2.90
CA VAL A 89 -2.93 2.89 3.22
C VAL A 89 -3.11 1.79 4.27
N ILE A 90 -4.12 1.96 5.13
CA ILE A 90 -4.56 0.95 6.08
C ILE A 90 -5.99 0.58 5.73
N VAL A 91 -6.25 -0.73 5.65
CA VAL A 91 -7.55 -1.26 5.24
C VAL A 91 -8.28 -1.93 6.40
N GLU A 92 -9.58 -2.19 6.24
CA GLU A 92 -10.49 -2.73 7.26
C GLU A 92 -10.03 -4.06 7.86
N SER A 93 -9.22 -4.84 7.13
CA SER A 93 -8.59 -6.05 7.66
C SER A 93 -7.42 -5.79 8.63
N GLY A 94 -7.12 -4.53 8.95
CA GLY A 94 -6.00 -4.10 9.79
C GLY A 94 -4.64 -4.12 9.06
N ARG A 95 -4.62 -4.41 7.76
CA ARG A 95 -3.38 -4.52 6.98
C ARG A 95 -2.92 -3.15 6.47
N VAL A 96 -1.62 -2.92 6.56
CA VAL A 96 -0.94 -1.77 5.92
C VAL A 96 -0.44 -2.19 4.54
N TYR A 97 -0.62 -1.33 3.56
CA TYR A 97 0.04 -1.41 2.26
C TYR A 97 0.90 -0.17 2.05
N LEU A 98 2.12 -0.36 1.57
CA LEU A 98 2.98 0.71 1.09
C LEU A 98 2.58 1.05 -0.34
N LEU A 99 2.38 2.33 -0.64
CA LEU A 99 1.90 2.79 -1.94
C LEU A 99 3.06 3.29 -2.80
N GLY A 100 3.16 2.72 -4.00
CA GLY A 100 3.99 3.16 -5.10
C GLY A 100 3.34 4.30 -5.89
N THR A 101 3.40 4.17 -7.20
CA THR A 101 2.84 5.10 -8.19
C THR A 101 1.36 4.79 -8.40
N PRO A 102 0.46 5.78 -8.34
CA PRO A 102 -0.92 5.58 -8.75
C PRO A 102 -0.99 5.31 -10.27
N SER A 103 -1.92 4.47 -10.70
CA SER A 103 -2.21 4.28 -12.12
C SER A 103 -2.56 5.61 -12.77
N PRO A 104 -2.13 5.86 -14.01
CA PRO A 104 -2.51 7.05 -14.74
C PRO A 104 -4.03 7.14 -14.84
N ALA A 105 -4.59 8.32 -14.51
CA ALA A 105 -6.01 8.56 -14.68
C ALA A 105 -6.38 8.37 -16.17
N PRO A 106 -7.48 7.67 -16.48
CA PRO A 106 -7.99 7.64 -17.85
C PRO A 106 -8.29 9.08 -18.29
N LYS A 107 -7.85 9.44 -19.50
CA LYS A 107 -8.14 10.73 -20.13
C LYS A 107 -9.64 10.93 -20.34
#